data_AF-A0A9D9Y3P8-F1
#
_entry.id   AF-A0A9D9Y3P8-F1
#
_cell.length_a   1.000
_cell.length_b   1.000
_cell.length_c   1.000
_cell.angle_alpha   90.00
_cell.angle_beta   90.00
_cell.angle_gamma   90.00
#
_symmetry.space_group_name_H-M   'P 1'
#
loop_
_entity.id
_entity.type
_entity.pdbx_description
1 polymer ?
#
loop_
_entity_poly.entity_id
_entity_poly.type
_entity_poly.pdbx_seq_one_letter_code
_entity_poly.pdbx_strand_id
1 'polypeptide(L)'
;MKHPFTFRNLIIFILGFSQALHLAAQGNVNIQNVWKQTYLQSEAEEPSLGVQSKKSAWMIEKIANSNDVRLKHVASGGYLNAEKDTRFPATGDIEPGWWSAIWILEPIPGTDQFHIKNKWLETYLHVEKGTIELGEIQPGWLSTRWKSTSGKENFTSPTTNSNQTFSLIPLGGNTFFNNFGANGISLSTMGIQNWTDAAVIPTVYFRIMERGVYSMKLIAKAARPGSINVDIQGNIVKVNVNSPDWKKYSLGTFTLEEGYQPIVLKGLQKTGATFADIQAIEIQGDPTKIKFVDASLTDSVEDSYYFGRRGPSVHMNYTLPAGKNIEWFYNEVNVPSGNDAIGSYFMVNGFAEGYFGIQVNSPTERRVLFSVWSPFITDDPKSIPADQQVKLLGKGPGVQAQDFGDEGSGGQSYLLYNWKAGQTYKFLTRIRPNGDNSTTYTAYFFDPNTQVWRFIASFTRPKTNTWYQSPYSFLENFEPERGNVTRKVFFNNQWVCDASGNWTEMSSAKFTNDDTARKKLRMDFHGGVENNWFFLQNCGFFNHFTKPDSAFKRIPGGKKPLIDFAQLPKR
;
A
#
# COMPACT_ATOMS: atom_id res chain seq x y z
N MET A 1 58.33 31.11 -13.37
CA MET A 1 56.96 31.58 -13.03
C MET A 1 56.56 30.98 -11.69
N LYS A 2 55.88 31.76 -10.85
CA LYS A 2 55.99 31.80 -9.39
C LYS A 2 55.39 30.61 -8.61
N HIS A 3 56.09 30.34 -7.51
CA HIS A 3 55.86 29.59 -6.27
C HIS A 3 54.47 29.75 -5.55
N PRO A 4 54.23 28.99 -4.44
CA PRO A 4 52.97 28.38 -3.99
C PRO A 4 52.33 29.11 -2.80
N PHE A 5 51.15 28.68 -2.33
CA PHE A 5 50.71 28.92 -0.93
C PHE A 5 49.70 27.88 -0.44
N THR A 6 50.05 27.22 0.66
CA THR A 6 49.12 26.71 1.69
C THR A 6 49.04 27.75 2.80
N PHE A 7 47.86 28.13 3.28
CA PHE A 7 47.58 28.38 4.71
C PHE A 7 46.07 28.44 5.02
N ARG A 8 45.76 28.01 6.24
CA ARG A 8 44.45 27.86 6.89
C ARG A 8 43.70 29.19 7.15
N ASN A 9 42.38 29.03 7.31
CA ASN A 9 41.41 29.83 8.07
C ASN A 9 40.94 31.17 7.49
N LEU A 10 39.72 31.16 6.93
CA LEU A 10 38.70 32.15 7.28
C LEU A 10 37.33 31.44 7.42
N ILE A 11 37.05 31.04 8.66
CA ILE A 11 35.71 30.90 9.21
C ILE A 11 35.14 32.34 9.32
N ILE A 12 33.83 32.50 9.06
CA ILE A 12 32.96 33.69 9.24
C ILE A 12 32.57 34.43 7.94
N PHE A 13 31.56 33.86 7.28
CA PHE A 13 30.35 34.49 6.68
C PHE A 13 29.47 33.28 6.28
N ILE A 14 28.97 32.42 7.19
CA ILE A 14 28.06 32.69 8.30
C ILE A 14 26.84 33.51 7.87
N LEU A 15 25.74 32.77 7.74
CA LEU A 15 24.39 33.15 8.19
C LEU A 15 23.51 34.04 7.30
N GLY A 16 23.49 33.81 5.98
CA GLY A 16 22.43 34.33 5.11
C GLY A 16 21.50 33.28 4.49
N PHE A 17 22.05 32.13 4.11
CA PHE A 17 21.35 31.20 3.20
C PHE A 17 20.76 29.96 3.88
N SER A 18 20.87 29.84 5.21
CA SER A 18 20.47 28.65 5.96
C SER A 18 19.43 28.90 7.07
N GLN A 19 18.73 30.04 7.06
CA GLN A 19 17.64 30.30 8.03
C GLN A 19 16.26 30.45 7.40
N ALA A 20 16.13 30.80 6.11
CA ALA A 20 14.82 30.99 5.48
C ALA A 20 14.16 29.68 4.96
N LEU A 21 14.90 28.58 4.85
CA LEU A 21 14.37 27.25 4.46
C LEU A 21 14.74 26.14 5.47
N HIS A 22 15.12 26.53 6.69
CA HIS A 22 15.33 25.63 7.84
C HIS A 22 14.37 25.91 9.00
N LEU A 23 13.15 26.35 8.65
CA LEU A 23 12.01 26.45 9.55
C LEU A 23 10.75 25.93 8.86
N ALA A 24 10.69 24.61 8.64
CA ALA A 24 9.43 23.87 8.46
C ALA A 24 9.70 22.36 8.53
N ALA A 25 10.35 21.92 9.59
CA ALA A 25 10.18 20.56 10.08
C ALA A 25 10.06 20.71 11.59
N GLN A 26 8.84 20.54 12.11
CA GLN A 26 8.43 20.63 13.53
C GLN A 26 8.06 22.04 14.04
N GLY A 27 6.89 22.55 13.65
CA GLY A 27 6.21 23.63 14.38
C GLY A 27 5.09 24.33 13.61
N ASN A 28 4.07 24.82 14.33
CA ASN A 28 3.07 25.73 13.76
C ASN A 28 3.69 27.10 13.51
N VAL A 29 3.38 27.69 12.36
CA VAL A 29 3.81 29.03 11.96
C VAL A 29 2.62 29.98 11.92
N ASN A 30 2.90 31.27 12.07
CA ASN A 30 1.99 32.32 11.64
C ASN A 30 2.57 32.97 10.39
N ILE A 31 1.77 33.16 9.36
CA ILE A 31 2.19 33.74 8.08
C ILE A 31 1.71 35.20 8.07
N GLN A 32 2.63 36.14 8.27
CA GLN A 32 2.33 37.57 8.37
C GLN A 32 2.48 38.27 7.02
N ASN A 33 1.50 39.07 6.63
CA ASN A 33 1.62 39.98 5.50
C ASN A 33 2.48 41.19 5.87
N VAL A 34 3.49 41.48 5.04
CA VAL A 34 4.47 42.54 5.33
C VAL A 34 3.85 43.94 5.19
N TRP A 35 2.86 44.14 4.32
CA TRP A 35 2.23 45.46 4.16
C TRP A 35 1.22 45.76 5.27
N LYS A 36 0.29 44.83 5.53
CA LYS A 36 -0.78 45.03 6.52
C LYS A 36 -0.35 44.74 7.95
N GLN A 37 0.78 44.07 8.16
CA GLN A 37 1.27 43.62 9.47
C GLN A 37 0.28 42.71 10.22
N THR A 38 -0.62 42.07 9.47
CA THR A 38 -1.63 41.11 9.95
C THR A 38 -1.32 39.71 9.43
N TYR A 39 -1.94 38.70 10.02
CA TYR A 39 -1.65 37.30 9.76
C TYR A 39 -2.74 36.67 8.89
N LEU A 40 -2.31 35.79 7.98
CA LEU A 40 -3.21 34.89 7.28
C LEU A 40 -3.92 34.02 8.31
N GLN A 41 -5.24 34.05 8.31
CA GLN A 41 -6.09 33.25 9.18
C GLN A 41 -7.22 32.61 8.39
N SER A 42 -7.90 31.62 8.97
CA SER A 42 -9.13 31.06 8.38
C SER A 42 -10.20 30.82 9.44
N GLU A 43 -11.45 31.11 9.08
CA GLU A 43 -12.65 30.79 9.85
C GLU A 43 -13.76 30.38 8.89
N ALA A 44 -14.52 29.33 9.23
CA ALA A 44 -15.61 28.82 8.39
C ALA A 44 -15.23 28.64 6.91
N GLU A 45 -14.03 28.10 6.65
CA GLU A 45 -13.47 27.88 5.31
C GLU A 45 -13.04 29.15 4.53
N GLU A 46 -13.16 30.33 5.11
CA GLU A 46 -12.81 31.61 4.46
C GLU A 46 -11.45 32.15 4.94
N PRO A 47 -10.42 32.23 4.08
CA PRO A 47 -9.17 32.91 4.38
C PRO A 47 -9.35 34.41 4.54
N SER A 48 -8.79 34.98 5.59
CA SER A 48 -8.81 36.43 5.85
C SER A 48 -7.51 36.90 6.49
N LEU A 49 -7.41 38.20 6.75
CA LEU A 49 -6.34 38.79 7.55
C LEU A 49 -6.85 39.09 8.97
N GLY A 50 -6.04 38.77 9.96
CA GLY A 50 -6.36 39.07 11.36
C GLY A 50 -5.16 39.26 12.26
N VAL A 51 -5.43 39.44 13.55
CA VAL A 51 -4.39 39.44 14.59
C VAL A 51 -3.88 38.02 14.82
N GLN A 52 -2.66 37.90 15.35
CA GLN A 52 -2.12 36.60 15.72
C GLN A 52 -3.05 35.92 16.73
N SER A 53 -3.52 34.73 16.39
CA SER A 53 -4.41 33.94 17.22
C SER A 53 -4.37 32.47 16.79
N LYS A 54 -5.19 31.62 17.43
CA LYS A 54 -5.38 30.23 16.97
C LYS A 54 -5.88 30.12 15.53
N LYS A 55 -6.60 31.13 15.03
CA LYS A 55 -7.11 31.19 13.66
C LYS A 55 -6.01 31.49 12.64
N SER A 56 -4.85 32.00 13.07
CA SER A 56 -3.74 32.35 12.19
C SER A 56 -2.60 31.32 12.17
N ALA A 57 -2.81 30.16 12.80
CA ALA A 57 -1.80 29.12 12.88
C ALA A 57 -1.90 28.18 11.67
N TRP A 58 -0.77 27.99 10.99
CA TRP A 58 -0.63 27.14 9.80
C TRP A 58 0.51 26.15 9.96
N MET A 59 0.45 25.07 9.18
CA MET A 59 1.57 24.17 8.92
C MET A 59 1.95 24.26 7.46
N ILE A 60 3.25 24.39 7.20
CA ILE A 60 3.83 24.33 5.86
C ILE A 60 4.29 22.89 5.64
N GLU A 61 3.52 22.12 4.88
CA GLU A 61 3.79 20.71 4.61
C GLU A 61 4.57 20.59 3.30
N LYS A 62 5.82 20.12 3.35
CA LYS A 62 6.63 19.91 2.15
C LYS A 62 6.13 18.73 1.33
N ILE A 63 5.97 18.90 0.03
CA ILE A 63 5.65 17.80 -0.89
C ILE A 63 6.94 17.01 -1.17
N ALA A 64 6.87 15.68 -1.01
CA ALA A 64 8.03 14.81 -1.21
C ALA A 64 8.61 14.97 -2.63
N ASN A 65 9.94 15.02 -2.72
CA ASN A 65 10.68 15.18 -3.98
C ASN A 65 10.39 16.49 -4.75
N SER A 66 9.82 17.51 -4.10
CA SER A 66 9.61 18.85 -4.68
C SER A 66 10.03 19.97 -3.70
N ASN A 67 10.14 21.19 -4.23
CA ASN A 67 10.23 22.43 -3.43
C ASN A 67 8.84 23.04 -3.15
N ASP A 68 7.77 22.42 -3.66
CA ASP A 68 6.41 22.86 -3.40
C ASP A 68 5.93 22.47 -1.99
N VAL A 69 4.91 23.17 -1.52
CA VAL A 69 4.31 22.97 -0.20
C VAL A 69 2.78 22.95 -0.27
N ARG A 70 2.17 22.45 0.80
CA ARG A 70 0.77 22.69 1.14
C ARG A 70 0.69 23.53 2.41
N LEU A 71 -0.32 24.40 2.50
CA LEU A 71 -0.57 25.24 3.67
C LEU A 71 -1.81 24.71 4.39
N LYS A 72 -1.59 24.01 5.51
CA LYS A 72 -2.68 23.43 6.32
C LYS A 72 -3.03 24.36 7.47
N HIS A 73 -4.28 24.78 7.54
CA HIS A 73 -4.78 25.56 8.65
C HIS A 73 -4.90 24.66 9.89
N VAL A 74 -4.26 25.05 10.99
CA VAL A 74 -4.15 24.19 12.19
C VAL A 74 -5.51 23.97 12.84
N ALA A 75 -6.34 25.02 12.94
CA ALA A 75 -7.58 24.93 13.70
C ALA A 75 -8.68 24.14 12.97
N SER A 76 -8.80 24.27 11.64
CA SER A 76 -9.80 23.51 10.86
C SER A 76 -9.27 22.20 10.28
N GLY A 77 -7.95 22.05 10.13
CA GLY A 77 -7.34 20.92 9.42
C GLY A 77 -7.44 21.02 7.90
N GLY A 78 -8.20 21.99 7.36
CA GLY A 78 -8.32 22.23 5.93
C GLY A 78 -7.07 22.87 5.33
N TYR A 79 -6.94 22.77 4.00
CA TYR A 79 -5.82 23.29 3.24
C TYR A 79 -6.23 24.53 2.45
N LEU A 80 -5.34 25.52 2.41
CA LEU A 80 -5.49 26.67 1.51
C LEU A 80 -5.47 26.17 0.06
N ASN A 81 -6.52 26.45 -0.69
CA ASN A 81 -6.68 26.04 -2.07
C ASN A 81 -7.42 27.09 -2.90
N ALA A 82 -7.26 27.03 -4.23
CA ALA A 82 -7.89 27.93 -5.20
C ALA A 82 -8.92 27.20 -6.08
N GLU A 83 -9.51 26.09 -5.58
CA GLU A 83 -10.28 25.17 -6.42
C GLU A 83 -11.61 25.77 -6.88
N LYS A 84 -12.37 26.35 -5.93
CA LYS A 84 -13.73 26.85 -6.18
C LYS A 84 -13.76 28.22 -6.85
N ASP A 85 -12.71 29.03 -6.66
CA ASP A 85 -12.60 30.39 -7.17
C ASP A 85 -11.12 30.73 -7.44
N THR A 86 -10.83 31.17 -8.65
CA THR A 86 -9.46 31.43 -9.12
C THR A 86 -8.88 32.76 -8.60
N ARG A 87 -9.70 33.57 -7.92
CA ARG A 87 -9.32 34.86 -7.34
C ARG A 87 -9.42 34.85 -5.82
N PHE A 88 -10.40 34.16 -5.24
CA PHE A 88 -10.59 34.11 -3.78
C PHE A 88 -10.30 32.69 -3.27
N PRO A 89 -9.13 32.45 -2.63
CA PRO A 89 -8.81 31.11 -2.14
C PRO A 89 -9.74 30.73 -0.99
N ALA A 90 -9.93 29.42 -0.81
CA ALA A 90 -10.69 28.82 0.29
C ALA A 90 -9.78 27.99 1.20
N THR A 91 -10.28 27.61 2.38
CA THR A 91 -9.64 26.60 3.25
C THR A 91 -10.57 25.43 3.42
N GLY A 92 -10.19 24.25 2.96
CA GLY A 92 -11.06 23.06 3.05
C GLY A 92 -10.33 21.77 2.75
N ASP A 93 -11.07 20.67 2.67
CA ASP A 93 -10.52 19.39 2.23
C ASP A 93 -10.02 19.48 0.78
N ILE A 94 -9.03 18.64 0.46
CA ILE A 94 -8.40 18.59 -0.86
C ILE A 94 -8.30 17.14 -1.32
N GLU A 95 -8.37 16.92 -2.63
CA GLU A 95 -8.20 15.58 -3.22
C GLU A 95 -6.78 15.38 -3.76
N PRO A 96 -6.34 14.12 -3.94
CA PRO A 96 -5.09 13.83 -4.65
C PRO A 96 -5.08 14.46 -6.04
N GLY A 97 -4.00 15.19 -6.36
CA GLY A 97 -3.84 15.83 -7.67
C GLY A 97 -4.38 17.26 -7.78
N TRP A 98 -5.02 17.81 -6.75
CA TRP A 98 -5.43 19.22 -6.75
C TRP A 98 -4.22 20.16 -6.73
N TRP A 99 -3.79 20.61 -7.91
CA TRP A 99 -2.72 21.59 -8.06
C TRP A 99 -3.13 22.97 -7.51
N SER A 100 -4.43 23.23 -7.40
CA SER A 100 -5.03 24.41 -6.76
C SER A 100 -4.65 24.54 -5.28
N ALA A 101 -4.25 23.46 -4.62
CA ALA A 101 -3.81 23.40 -3.22
C ALA A 101 -2.28 23.32 -3.05
N ILE A 102 -1.53 23.40 -4.15
CA ILE A 102 -0.07 23.34 -4.15
C ILE A 102 0.50 24.76 -4.29
N TRP A 103 1.47 25.09 -3.45
CA TRP A 103 2.05 26.43 -3.36
C TRP A 103 3.57 26.39 -3.49
N ILE A 104 4.14 27.43 -4.08
CA ILE A 104 5.58 27.65 -4.16
C ILE A 104 5.90 28.86 -3.27
N LEU A 105 6.81 28.67 -2.31
CA LEU A 105 7.32 29.75 -1.47
C LEU A 105 8.58 30.33 -2.12
N GLU A 106 8.43 31.42 -2.85
CA GLU A 106 9.53 32.06 -3.59
C GLU A 106 10.26 33.08 -2.69
N PRO A 107 11.52 32.82 -2.28
CA PRO A 107 12.23 33.71 -1.37
C PRO A 107 12.58 35.04 -2.05
N ILE A 108 12.51 36.14 -1.31
CA ILE A 108 12.92 37.48 -1.77
C ILE A 108 14.39 37.70 -1.36
N PRO A 109 15.34 37.78 -2.31
CA PRO A 109 16.76 37.86 -2.00
C PRO A 109 17.10 39.02 -1.05
N GLY A 110 17.91 38.73 -0.03
CA GLY A 110 18.35 39.72 0.97
C GLY A 110 17.33 40.04 2.06
N THR A 111 16.23 39.27 2.17
CA THR A 111 15.20 39.45 3.21
C THR A 111 14.79 38.11 3.84
N ASP A 112 14.01 38.16 4.92
CA ASP A 112 13.32 37.01 5.54
C ASP A 112 11.91 36.77 4.94
N GLN A 113 11.64 37.38 3.78
CA GLN A 113 10.31 37.43 3.16
C GLN A 113 10.23 36.50 1.95
N PHE A 114 9.02 36.09 1.60
CA PHE A 114 8.73 35.27 0.44
C PHE A 114 7.41 35.67 -0.21
N HIS A 115 7.25 35.29 -1.48
CA HIS A 115 5.98 35.27 -2.19
C HIS A 115 5.36 33.88 -2.07
N ILE A 116 4.02 33.81 -2.06
CA ILE A 116 3.27 32.55 -2.05
C ILE A 116 2.59 32.43 -3.42
N LYS A 117 3.13 31.60 -4.31
CA LYS A 117 2.63 31.41 -5.67
C LYS A 117 1.78 30.14 -5.74
N ASN A 118 0.58 30.23 -6.31
CA ASN A 118 -0.25 29.07 -6.59
C ASN A 118 0.33 28.29 -7.77
N LYS A 119 0.47 26.97 -7.64
CA LYS A 119 1.09 26.15 -8.69
C LYS A 119 0.20 25.95 -9.91
N TRP A 120 -1.11 25.92 -9.73
CA TRP A 120 -2.06 25.74 -10.84
C TRP A 120 -2.25 27.04 -11.63
N LEU A 121 -2.52 28.14 -10.93
CA LEU A 121 -2.89 29.40 -11.57
C LEU A 121 -1.68 30.28 -11.93
N GLU A 122 -0.50 29.94 -11.42
CA GLU A 122 0.74 30.73 -11.53
C GLU A 122 0.62 32.18 -11.03
N THR A 123 -0.39 32.48 -10.22
CA THR A 123 -0.65 33.77 -9.57
C THR A 123 -0.24 33.74 -8.10
N TYR A 124 -0.17 34.91 -7.45
CA TYR A 124 0.35 35.06 -6.10
C TYR A 124 -0.73 35.45 -5.10
N LEU A 125 -0.60 34.96 -3.87
CA LEU A 125 -1.42 35.38 -2.74
C LEU A 125 -1.04 36.81 -2.32
N HIS A 126 -1.99 37.73 -2.34
CA HIS A 126 -1.76 39.14 -2.02
C HIS A 126 -2.98 39.78 -1.33
N VAL A 127 -2.77 41.00 -0.81
CA VAL A 127 -3.80 41.76 -0.08
C VAL A 127 -3.97 43.19 -0.57
N GLU A 128 -3.72 43.41 -1.86
CA GLU A 128 -3.70 44.75 -2.47
C GLU A 128 -5.01 45.51 -2.23
N LYS A 129 -6.14 44.80 -2.36
CA LYS A 129 -7.49 45.35 -2.17
C LYS A 129 -8.01 45.23 -0.74
N GLY A 130 -7.17 44.84 0.21
CA GLY A 130 -7.53 44.69 1.64
C GLY A 130 -8.07 43.32 2.04
N THR A 131 -8.41 42.46 1.08
CA THR A 131 -8.81 41.06 1.26
C THR A 131 -7.74 40.11 0.72
N ILE A 132 -7.78 38.84 1.13
CA ILE A 132 -6.91 37.80 0.57
C ILE A 132 -7.38 37.49 -0.86
N GLU A 133 -6.52 37.73 -1.85
CA GLU A 133 -6.79 37.45 -3.26
C GLU A 133 -5.60 36.75 -3.94
N LEU A 134 -5.86 36.09 -5.06
CA LEU A 134 -4.88 35.60 -6.02
C LEU A 134 -4.83 36.52 -7.25
N GLY A 135 -3.63 36.93 -7.65
CA GLY A 135 -3.43 37.81 -8.79
C GLY A 135 -1.98 37.95 -9.23
N GLU A 136 -1.79 38.71 -10.31
CA GLU A 136 -0.46 39.10 -10.77
C GLU A 136 0.18 40.10 -9.78
N ILE A 137 1.51 40.09 -9.73
CA ILE A 137 2.28 41.00 -8.88
C ILE A 137 3.03 42.01 -9.73
N GLN A 138 3.17 43.24 -9.24
CA GLN A 138 4.04 44.24 -9.84
C GLN A 138 5.33 44.40 -9.02
N PRO A 139 6.45 44.82 -9.65
CA PRO A 139 7.69 45.06 -8.94
C PRO A 139 7.50 46.00 -7.74
N GLY A 140 7.85 45.52 -6.54
CA GLY A 140 7.83 46.32 -5.32
C GLY A 140 6.55 46.24 -4.48
N TRP A 141 5.52 45.50 -4.89
CA TRP A 141 4.28 45.35 -4.10
C TRP A 141 4.52 44.66 -2.76
N LEU A 142 4.48 45.43 -1.67
CA LEU A 142 4.58 44.90 -0.29
C LEU A 142 3.37 44.03 0.08
N SER A 143 2.22 44.25 -0.56
CA SER A 143 0.98 43.50 -0.37
C SER A 143 1.11 42.01 -0.72
N THR A 144 2.13 41.64 -1.48
CA THR A 144 2.42 40.28 -1.98
C THR A 144 3.52 39.59 -1.18
N ARG A 145 4.11 40.28 -0.19
CA ARG A 145 5.24 39.79 0.59
C ARG A 145 4.76 39.26 1.93
N TRP A 146 5.21 38.06 2.24
CA TRP A 146 4.87 37.33 3.45
C TRP A 146 6.12 36.97 4.22
N LYS A 147 6.01 36.83 5.53
CA LYS A 147 7.05 36.25 6.37
C LYS A 147 6.44 35.28 7.36
N SER A 148 7.15 34.21 7.68
CA SER A 148 6.71 33.21 8.66
C SER A 148 7.36 33.48 10.01
N THR A 149 6.57 33.53 11.08
CA THR A 149 7.08 33.56 12.45
C THR A 149 6.75 32.26 13.16
N SER A 150 7.70 31.70 13.92
CA SER A 150 7.42 30.58 14.82
C SER A 150 6.40 31.03 15.85
N GLY A 151 5.28 30.31 15.98
CA GLY A 151 4.21 30.67 16.91
C GLY A 151 4.66 30.57 18.36
N LYS A 152 5.24 31.64 18.90
CA LYS A 152 5.45 31.81 20.35
C LYS A 152 4.17 32.38 20.96
N GLU A 153 3.29 31.52 21.46
CA GLU A 153 2.32 31.94 22.47
C GLU A 153 2.78 31.43 23.84
N ASN A 154 3.10 32.39 24.70
CA ASN A 154 3.35 32.20 26.12
C ASN A 154 2.02 31.81 26.81
N PHE A 155 1.91 30.57 27.27
CA PHE A 155 0.97 30.23 28.34
C PHE A 155 1.76 29.85 29.58
N THR A 156 1.56 30.62 30.64
CA THR A 156 1.97 30.31 32.01
C THR A 156 1.46 28.93 32.40
N SER A 157 2.36 28.13 32.98
CA SER A 157 2.12 26.74 33.36
C SER A 157 0.90 26.55 34.27
N PRO A 158 -0.02 25.64 33.92
CA PRO A 158 -0.47 24.62 34.84
C PRO A 158 0.43 23.39 34.65
N THR A 159 0.93 22.86 35.76
CA THR A 159 1.55 21.54 35.94
C THR A 159 1.52 20.59 34.72
N THR A 160 2.73 20.17 34.32
CA THR A 160 3.07 19.11 33.37
C THR A 160 1.94 18.12 33.09
N ASN A 161 1.35 18.19 31.90
CA ASN A 161 0.81 17.02 31.22
C ASN A 161 1.25 17.11 29.76
N SER A 162 2.17 16.23 29.39
CA SER A 162 2.61 16.04 28.01
C SER A 162 1.39 15.90 27.09
N ASN A 163 1.24 16.78 26.10
CA ASN A 163 0.40 16.49 24.92
C ASN A 163 1.10 15.36 24.15
N GLN A 164 0.96 14.13 24.62
CA GLN A 164 1.52 12.98 23.91
C GLN A 164 0.71 12.76 22.64
N THR A 165 1.42 12.60 21.53
CA THR A 165 0.85 12.18 20.25
C THR A 165 0.16 10.83 20.40
N PHE A 166 -0.93 10.65 19.64
CA PHE A 166 -1.65 9.37 19.59
C PHE A 166 -1.90 8.94 18.15
N SER A 167 -1.97 7.63 17.94
CA SER A 167 -2.43 6.99 16.71
C SER A 167 -3.82 6.41 16.93
N LEU A 168 -4.68 6.54 15.93
CA LEU A 168 -5.98 5.85 15.88
C LEU A 168 -5.83 4.65 14.96
N ILE A 169 -5.93 3.44 15.51
CA ILE A 169 -5.95 2.21 14.72
C ILE A 169 -7.41 1.90 14.41
N PRO A 170 -7.88 2.11 13.17
CA PRO A 170 -9.25 1.84 12.81
C PRO A 170 -9.48 0.33 12.76
N LEU A 171 -10.56 -0.15 13.39
CA LEU A 171 -10.83 -1.58 13.42
C LEU A 171 -11.21 -2.11 12.03
N GLY A 172 -11.80 -1.27 11.17
CA GLY A 172 -12.27 -1.68 9.84
C GLY A 172 -11.18 -2.36 9.00
N GLY A 173 -9.97 -1.77 8.94
CA GLY A 173 -8.84 -2.30 8.18
C GLY A 173 -7.96 -3.30 8.93
N ASN A 174 -8.13 -3.43 10.25
CA ASN A 174 -7.16 -4.11 11.11
C ASN A 174 -7.74 -5.29 11.90
N THR A 175 -9.01 -5.65 11.68
CA THR A 175 -9.71 -6.71 12.42
C THR A 175 -9.94 -7.97 11.59
N PHE A 176 -9.75 -9.12 12.24
CA PHE A 176 -10.00 -10.46 11.70
C PHE A 176 -10.79 -11.28 12.73
N PHE A 177 -11.51 -12.30 12.25
CA PHE A 177 -12.35 -13.14 13.09
C PHE A 177 -11.78 -14.56 13.20
N ASN A 178 -12.08 -15.24 14.30
CA ASN A 178 -11.73 -16.65 14.52
C ASN A 178 -12.45 -17.62 13.56
N ASN A 179 -13.57 -17.19 12.98
CA ASN A 179 -14.32 -17.90 11.95
C ASN A 179 -14.60 -16.99 10.74
N PHE A 180 -14.33 -17.50 9.55
CA PHE A 180 -14.62 -16.78 8.30
C PHE A 180 -16.13 -16.68 8.08
N GLY A 181 -16.62 -15.51 7.66
CA GLY A 181 -18.05 -15.28 7.46
C GLY A 181 -18.87 -15.37 8.75
N ALA A 182 -18.28 -14.96 9.88
CA ALA A 182 -18.94 -14.96 11.19
C ALA A 182 -20.33 -14.31 11.13
N ASN A 183 -21.35 -15.05 11.60
CA ASN A 183 -22.69 -14.50 11.77
C ASN A 183 -22.78 -13.66 13.04
N GLY A 184 -23.68 -12.68 13.05
CA GLY A 184 -23.91 -11.86 14.23
C GLY A 184 -22.77 -10.89 14.55
N ILE A 185 -21.98 -10.49 13.56
CA ILE A 185 -21.05 -9.37 13.58
C ILE A 185 -20.94 -8.81 12.16
N SER A 186 -20.65 -7.52 12.02
CA SER A 186 -20.28 -6.91 10.74
C SER A 186 -19.01 -6.08 10.92
N LEU A 187 -18.15 -6.07 9.90
CA LEU A 187 -16.99 -5.19 9.82
C LEU A 187 -17.19 -4.22 8.65
N SER A 188 -17.03 -2.92 8.91
CA SER A 188 -17.14 -1.87 7.90
C SER A 188 -16.04 -0.84 8.09
N THR A 189 -16.05 0.23 7.28
CA THR A 189 -15.15 1.38 7.47
C THR A 189 -15.33 2.06 8.83
N MET A 190 -16.48 1.85 9.49
CA MET A 190 -16.76 2.33 10.85
C MET A 190 -16.27 1.39 11.96
N GLY A 191 -15.63 0.26 11.62
CA GLY A 191 -15.14 -0.73 12.56
C GLY A 191 -16.11 -1.90 12.78
N ILE A 192 -16.07 -2.50 13.96
CA ILE A 192 -16.98 -3.59 14.35
C ILE A 192 -18.36 -3.01 14.63
N GLN A 193 -19.39 -3.60 14.04
CA GLN A 193 -20.78 -3.24 14.24
C GLN A 193 -21.65 -4.49 14.44
N ASN A 194 -22.83 -4.33 15.03
CA ASN A 194 -23.84 -5.39 15.14
C ASN A 194 -23.33 -6.68 15.81
N TRP A 195 -22.38 -6.56 16.74
CA TRP A 195 -21.77 -7.73 17.37
C TRP A 195 -22.68 -8.33 18.44
N THR A 196 -23.20 -9.52 18.18
CA THR A 196 -24.23 -10.22 18.97
C THR A 196 -23.80 -11.58 19.47
N ASP A 197 -22.89 -12.28 18.80
CA ASP A 197 -22.49 -13.65 19.17
C ASP A 197 -21.14 -13.65 19.91
N ALA A 198 -21.14 -14.21 21.13
CA ALA A 198 -19.93 -14.32 21.96
C ALA A 198 -18.94 -15.37 21.43
N ALA A 199 -19.38 -16.29 20.57
CA ALA A 199 -18.51 -17.25 19.91
C ALA A 199 -17.63 -16.61 18.83
N VAL A 200 -18.01 -15.43 18.34
CA VAL A 200 -17.22 -14.64 17.41
C VAL A 200 -16.22 -13.81 18.20
N ILE A 201 -14.93 -14.01 17.91
CA ILE A 201 -13.80 -13.40 18.60
C ILE A 201 -13.03 -12.52 17.61
N PRO A 202 -13.30 -11.20 17.60
CA PRO A 202 -12.51 -10.24 16.83
C PRO A 202 -11.10 -10.11 17.40
N THR A 203 -10.11 -10.12 16.51
CA THR A 203 -8.71 -9.83 16.83
C THR A 203 -8.23 -8.68 15.97
N VAL A 204 -7.77 -7.62 16.62
CA VAL A 204 -7.21 -6.43 15.98
C VAL A 204 -5.69 -6.56 15.94
N TYR A 205 -5.06 -6.28 14.81
CA TYR A 205 -3.60 -6.33 14.66
C TYR A 205 -3.03 -4.96 14.32
N PHE A 206 -1.96 -4.59 15.02
CA PHE A 206 -1.07 -3.50 14.67
C PHE A 206 0.35 -3.91 15.01
N ARG A 207 1.35 -3.22 14.48
CA ARG A 207 2.76 -3.50 14.73
C ARG A 207 3.40 -2.40 15.53
N ILE A 208 4.16 -2.80 16.55
CA ILE A 208 5.09 -1.97 17.29
C ILE A 208 6.50 -2.17 16.70
N MET A 209 7.15 -1.08 16.32
CA MET A 209 8.48 -1.12 15.68
C MET A 209 9.63 -1.21 16.68
N GLU A 210 9.38 -0.91 17.95
CA GLU A 210 10.35 -0.97 19.03
C GLU A 210 9.60 -1.15 20.34
N ARG A 211 10.11 -2.01 21.23
CA ARG A 211 9.53 -2.20 22.57
C ARG A 211 9.33 -0.84 23.27
N GLY A 212 8.17 -0.64 23.89
CA GLY A 212 7.86 0.63 24.54
C GLY A 212 6.64 0.57 25.45
N VAL A 213 6.41 1.66 26.17
CA VAL A 213 5.24 1.84 27.04
C VAL A 213 4.18 2.65 26.31
N TYR A 214 2.97 2.10 26.21
CA TYR A 214 1.87 2.68 25.43
C TYR A 214 0.60 2.73 26.26
N SER A 215 -0.04 3.90 26.30
CA SER A 215 -1.35 4.07 26.93
C SER A 215 -2.44 3.89 25.87
N MET A 216 -3.45 3.06 26.16
CA MET A 216 -4.44 2.63 25.19
C MET A 216 -5.86 2.97 25.64
N LYS A 217 -6.71 3.35 24.69
CA LYS A 217 -8.15 3.51 24.89
C LYS A 217 -8.93 2.86 23.76
N LEU A 218 -10.08 2.29 24.09
CA LEU A 218 -11.03 1.76 23.12
C LEU A 218 -12.08 2.81 22.78
N ILE A 219 -12.37 3.03 21.50
CA ILE A 219 -13.46 3.89 21.04
C ILE A 219 -14.66 2.99 20.70
N ALA A 220 -15.69 3.03 21.55
CA ALA A 220 -16.85 2.15 21.45
C ALA A 220 -18.15 2.84 21.82
N LYS A 221 -19.28 2.24 21.42
CA LYS A 221 -20.64 2.62 21.83
C LYS A 221 -21.53 1.38 21.96
N ALA A 222 -22.63 1.50 22.68
CA ALA A 222 -23.68 0.49 22.76
C ALA A 222 -25.02 1.17 23.05
N ALA A 223 -26.05 0.86 22.24
CA ALA A 223 -27.39 1.43 22.40
C ALA A 223 -28.03 1.10 23.77
N ARG A 224 -27.69 -0.05 24.34
CA ARG A 224 -27.99 -0.45 25.72
C ARG A 224 -26.70 -0.95 26.37
N PRO A 225 -26.56 -0.89 27.70
CA PRO A 225 -25.35 -1.34 28.38
C PRO A 225 -24.91 -2.75 27.96
N GLY A 226 -23.63 -2.86 27.60
CA GLY A 226 -22.93 -4.10 27.31
C GLY A 226 -21.55 -4.13 27.96
N SER A 227 -20.89 -5.26 27.92
CA SER A 227 -19.51 -5.40 28.35
C SER A 227 -18.74 -6.38 27.50
N ILE A 228 -17.46 -6.09 27.34
CA ILE A 228 -16.50 -6.91 26.61
C ILE A 228 -15.22 -7.07 27.42
N ASN A 229 -14.46 -8.12 27.12
CA ASN A 229 -13.08 -8.26 27.53
C ASN A 229 -12.15 -7.89 26.37
N VAL A 230 -11.13 -7.11 26.68
CA VAL A 230 -10.04 -6.75 25.77
C VAL A 230 -8.76 -7.39 26.33
N ASP A 231 -8.24 -8.38 25.64
CA ASP A 231 -7.01 -9.10 26.00
C ASP A 231 -5.82 -8.50 25.26
N ILE A 232 -4.86 -8.00 26.03
CA ILE A 232 -3.64 -7.33 25.56
C ILE A 232 -2.46 -8.10 26.17
N GLN A 233 -1.84 -8.97 25.37
CA GLN A 233 -0.72 -9.83 25.80
C GLN A 233 -1.03 -10.68 27.06
N GLY A 234 -2.26 -11.19 27.18
CA GLY A 234 -2.72 -11.98 28.34
C GLY A 234 -3.31 -11.13 29.48
N ASN A 235 -3.19 -9.80 29.42
CA ASN A 235 -3.82 -8.91 30.38
C ASN A 235 -5.25 -8.60 29.92
N ILE A 236 -6.23 -9.11 30.67
CA ILE A 236 -7.65 -8.97 30.33
C ILE A 236 -8.23 -7.72 31.01
N VAL A 237 -8.67 -6.76 30.20
CA VAL A 237 -9.37 -5.55 30.66
C VAL A 237 -10.86 -5.69 30.37
N LYS A 238 -11.69 -5.67 31.41
CA LYS A 238 -13.15 -5.60 31.24
C LYS A 238 -13.58 -4.17 30.95
N VAL A 239 -14.26 -3.96 29.83
CA VAL A 239 -14.82 -2.66 29.42
C VAL A 239 -16.34 -2.72 29.50
N ASN A 240 -16.94 -1.86 30.32
CA ASN A 240 -18.39 -1.68 30.40
C ASN A 240 -18.83 -0.56 29.43
N VAL A 241 -19.36 -0.94 28.27
CA VAL A 241 -19.81 0.01 27.24
C VAL A 241 -21.26 0.41 27.54
N ASN A 242 -21.44 1.65 27.97
CA ASN A 242 -22.67 2.15 28.58
C ASN A 242 -23.14 3.49 27.98
N SER A 243 -22.77 3.77 26.73
CA SER A 243 -23.07 5.01 26.05
C SER A 243 -23.60 4.74 24.65
N PRO A 244 -24.73 5.36 24.24
CA PRO A 244 -25.21 5.27 22.87
C PRO A 244 -24.31 6.04 21.89
N ASP A 245 -23.54 7.01 22.38
CA ASP A 245 -22.54 7.77 21.60
C ASP A 245 -21.14 7.17 21.73
N TRP A 246 -20.30 7.41 20.73
CA TRP A 246 -18.88 7.02 20.73
C TRP A 246 -18.14 7.63 21.93
N LYS A 247 -17.60 6.77 22.79
CA LYS A 247 -16.77 7.18 23.94
C LYS A 247 -15.44 6.44 23.96
N LYS A 248 -14.46 7.09 24.58
CA LYS A 248 -13.15 6.52 24.88
C LYS A 248 -13.22 5.81 26.24
N TYR A 249 -12.94 4.52 26.25
CA TYR A 249 -12.83 3.69 27.44
C TYR A 249 -11.35 3.38 27.69
N SER A 250 -10.83 3.69 28.88
CA SER A 250 -9.43 3.44 29.22
C SER A 250 -9.17 1.93 29.23
N LEU A 251 -8.13 1.50 28.52
CA LEU A 251 -7.60 0.14 28.61
C LEU A 251 -6.43 0.06 29.60
N GLY A 252 -5.79 1.20 29.88
CA GLY A 252 -4.60 1.28 30.74
C GLY A 252 -3.32 1.46 29.93
N THR A 253 -2.19 1.18 30.57
CA THR A 253 -0.86 1.36 30.03
C THR A 253 -0.12 0.02 30.01
N PHE A 254 0.47 -0.31 28.87
CA PHE A 254 1.11 -1.61 28.63
C PHE A 254 2.53 -1.42 28.12
N THR A 255 3.43 -2.31 28.51
CA THR A 255 4.74 -2.43 27.84
C THR A 255 4.58 -3.42 26.70
N LEU A 256 4.56 -2.92 25.47
CA LEU A 256 4.40 -3.74 24.27
C LEU A 256 5.78 -4.11 23.69
N GLU A 257 5.92 -5.33 23.21
CA GLU A 257 7.14 -5.81 22.56
C GLU A 257 7.22 -5.32 21.11
N GLU A 258 8.41 -5.38 20.50
CA GLU A 258 8.53 -5.24 19.05
C GLU A 258 7.77 -6.36 18.34
N GLY A 259 7.05 -6.00 17.28
CA GLY A 259 6.30 -6.92 16.44
C GLY A 259 4.81 -6.65 16.42
N TYR A 260 4.08 -7.54 15.76
CA TYR A 260 2.62 -7.50 15.70
C TYR A 260 2.01 -7.82 17.06
N GLN A 261 1.06 -6.98 17.45
CA GLN A 261 0.28 -7.09 18.68
C GLN A 261 -1.14 -7.54 18.34
N PRO A 262 -1.54 -8.76 18.72
CA PRO A 262 -2.93 -9.19 18.64
C PRO A 262 -3.72 -8.66 19.85
N ILE A 263 -4.75 -7.86 19.60
CA ILE A 263 -5.70 -7.42 20.62
C ILE A 263 -6.98 -8.23 20.46
N VAL A 264 -7.25 -9.13 21.40
CA VAL A 264 -8.37 -10.07 21.29
C VAL A 264 -9.58 -9.52 22.05
N LEU A 265 -10.71 -9.41 21.36
CA LEU A 265 -11.97 -8.90 21.90
C LEU A 265 -12.93 -10.07 22.17
N LYS A 266 -13.58 -10.10 23.33
CA LYS A 266 -14.58 -11.11 23.68
C LYS A 266 -15.84 -10.47 24.24
N GLY A 267 -16.99 -10.77 23.66
CA GLY A 267 -18.30 -10.35 24.18
C GLY A 267 -18.59 -11.04 25.51
N LEU A 268 -19.05 -10.29 26.51
CA LEU A 268 -19.36 -10.85 27.84
C LEU A 268 -20.85 -10.77 28.16
N GLN A 269 -21.38 -9.56 28.29
CA GLN A 269 -22.75 -9.32 28.69
C GLN A 269 -23.35 -8.23 27.82
N LYS A 270 -24.65 -8.31 27.57
CA LYS A 270 -25.42 -7.30 26.85
C LYS A 270 -26.83 -7.28 27.40
N THR A 271 -27.37 -6.09 27.61
CA THR A 271 -28.76 -5.89 28.03
C THR A 271 -29.68 -5.59 26.83
N GLY A 272 -29.08 -5.20 25.70
CA GLY A 272 -29.76 -5.07 24.40
C GLY A 272 -29.31 -6.14 23.41
N ALA A 273 -29.45 -5.84 22.11
CA ALA A 273 -29.15 -6.79 21.03
C ALA A 273 -27.63 -7.08 20.87
N THR A 274 -26.77 -6.08 21.05
CA THR A 274 -25.34 -6.12 20.75
C THR A 274 -24.47 -5.96 22.01
N PHE A 275 -23.23 -6.46 21.96
CA PHE A 275 -22.22 -6.22 23.00
C PHE A 275 -21.67 -4.80 22.95
N ALA A 276 -21.24 -4.36 21.76
CA ALA A 276 -20.76 -3.03 21.45
C ALA A 276 -20.55 -2.87 19.93
N ASP A 277 -20.62 -1.63 19.44
CA ASP A 277 -19.96 -1.22 18.21
C ASP A 277 -18.60 -0.61 18.59
N ILE A 278 -17.55 -0.89 17.82
CA ILE A 278 -16.16 -0.53 18.16
C ILE A 278 -15.46 0.04 16.94
N GLN A 279 -15.04 1.31 17.03
CA GLN A 279 -14.49 2.05 15.90
C GLN A 279 -12.98 1.91 15.78
N ALA A 280 -12.26 2.17 16.87
CA ALA A 280 -10.80 2.26 16.85
C ALA A 280 -10.19 1.96 18.21
N ILE A 281 -8.88 1.66 18.21
CA ILE A 281 -8.03 1.72 19.39
C ILE A 281 -7.18 2.99 19.28
N GLU A 282 -7.29 3.89 20.25
CA GLU A 282 -6.37 5.01 20.43
C GLU A 282 -5.14 4.52 21.19
N ILE A 283 -3.96 4.71 20.61
CA ILE A 283 -2.68 4.40 21.25
C ILE A 283 -1.87 5.67 21.38
N GLN A 284 -1.56 6.04 22.61
CA GLN A 284 -0.70 7.14 22.95
C GLN A 284 0.76 6.67 22.93
N GLY A 285 1.61 7.38 22.19
CA GLY A 285 3.00 7.02 21.93
C GLY A 285 3.54 7.66 20.66
N ASP A 286 4.78 7.37 20.30
CA ASP A 286 5.38 7.84 19.05
C ASP A 286 4.68 7.18 17.83
N PRO A 287 3.92 7.94 17.00
CA PRO A 287 3.20 7.38 15.85
C PRO A 287 4.14 6.77 14.81
N THR A 288 5.41 7.19 14.76
CA THR A 288 6.37 6.62 13.81
C THR A 288 6.71 5.16 14.13
N LYS A 289 6.53 4.75 15.40
CA LYS A 289 6.78 3.40 15.91
C LYS A 289 5.56 2.49 15.88
N ILE A 290 4.41 2.98 15.43
CA ILE A 290 3.17 2.22 15.33
C ILE A 290 2.84 2.08 13.83
N LYS A 291 2.63 0.85 13.35
CA LYS A 291 2.23 0.56 11.97
C LYS A 291 0.96 -0.26 11.95
N PHE A 292 0.07 0.10 11.04
CA PHE A 292 -1.24 -0.52 10.87
C PHE A 292 -1.73 -0.16 9.45
N VAL A 293 -2.87 -0.69 9.06
CA VAL A 293 -3.54 -0.29 7.82
C VAL A 293 -4.10 1.13 8.01
N ASP A 294 -3.29 2.10 7.61
CA ASP A 294 -3.58 3.54 7.63
C ASP A 294 -4.20 3.99 6.31
N ALA A 295 -5.49 4.33 6.36
CA ALA A 295 -6.26 4.78 5.21
C ALA A 295 -5.76 6.09 4.59
N SER A 296 -4.97 6.89 5.31
CA SER A 296 -4.40 8.13 4.77
C SER A 296 -3.28 7.90 3.73
N LEU A 297 -2.84 6.66 3.55
CA LEU A 297 -1.77 6.29 2.61
C LEU A 297 -2.31 5.71 1.28
N THR A 298 -3.62 5.69 1.10
CA THR A 298 -4.31 5.12 -0.07
C THR A 298 -5.37 6.09 -0.59
N ASP A 299 -5.90 5.82 -1.78
CA ASP A 299 -6.83 6.73 -2.47
C ASP A 299 -8.19 6.80 -1.79
N SER A 300 -8.66 5.69 -1.20
CA SER A 300 -9.87 5.62 -0.39
C SER A 300 -9.68 4.76 0.87
N VAL A 301 -10.61 4.89 1.82
CA VAL A 301 -10.64 4.07 3.04
C VAL A 301 -11.00 2.63 2.70
N GLU A 302 -11.98 2.46 1.81
CA GLU A 302 -12.47 1.19 1.31
C GLU A 302 -11.34 0.38 0.67
N ASP A 303 -10.59 0.99 -0.24
CA ASP A 303 -9.44 0.35 -0.89
C ASP A 303 -8.35 0.02 0.12
N SER A 304 -8.06 0.96 1.04
CA SER A 304 -7.08 0.70 2.09
C SER A 304 -7.40 -0.53 2.90
N TYR A 305 -8.66 -0.65 3.32
CA TYR A 305 -9.08 -1.74 4.17
C TYR A 305 -9.21 -3.03 3.38
N TYR A 306 -9.64 -2.98 2.13
CA TYR A 306 -9.66 -4.13 1.24
C TYR A 306 -8.25 -4.69 0.99
N PHE A 307 -7.32 -3.87 0.48
CA PHE A 307 -5.95 -4.30 0.17
C PHE A 307 -5.11 -4.54 1.43
N GLY A 308 -5.26 -3.71 2.46
CA GLY A 308 -4.56 -3.88 3.74
C GLY A 308 -4.96 -5.16 4.47
N ARG A 309 -6.24 -5.58 4.36
CA ARG A 309 -6.71 -6.87 4.90
C ARG A 309 -6.33 -8.05 4.00
N ARG A 310 -6.33 -7.92 2.66
CA ARG A 310 -5.70 -8.92 1.78
C ARG A 310 -4.25 -9.14 2.21
N GLY A 311 -3.53 -8.08 2.54
CA GLY A 311 -2.14 -8.14 2.98
C GLY A 311 -1.18 -8.04 1.80
N PRO A 312 0.14 -8.04 2.08
CA PRO A 312 1.14 -7.71 1.09
C PRO A 312 1.41 -8.88 0.15
N SER A 313 1.12 -8.73 -1.14
CA SER A 313 1.58 -9.64 -2.17
C SER A 313 3.10 -9.55 -2.34
N VAL A 314 3.75 -10.69 -2.53
CA VAL A 314 5.21 -10.80 -2.66
C VAL A 314 5.59 -11.51 -3.94
N HIS A 315 6.75 -11.17 -4.52
CA HIS A 315 7.17 -11.64 -5.83
C HIS A 315 8.63 -12.06 -5.84
N MET A 316 8.96 -13.02 -6.70
CA MET A 316 10.32 -13.45 -7.00
C MET A 316 10.57 -13.28 -8.50
N ASN A 317 11.45 -12.33 -8.86
CA ASN A 317 11.72 -11.96 -10.25
C ASN A 317 13.02 -12.61 -10.72
N TYR A 318 12.96 -13.49 -11.71
CA TYR A 318 14.12 -14.25 -12.16
C TYR A 318 14.93 -13.48 -13.21
N THR A 319 16.26 -13.56 -13.12
CA THR A 319 17.15 -12.87 -14.07
C THR A 319 17.28 -13.67 -15.36
N LEU A 320 16.82 -13.09 -16.48
CA LEU A 320 17.01 -13.65 -17.81
C LEU A 320 18.49 -13.57 -18.27
N PRO A 321 18.97 -14.52 -19.08
CA PRO A 321 20.25 -14.38 -19.76
C PRO A 321 20.18 -13.26 -20.81
N ALA A 322 21.20 -12.39 -20.83
CA ALA A 322 21.25 -11.24 -21.73
C ALA A 322 21.43 -11.66 -23.20
N GLY A 323 20.88 -10.85 -24.12
CA GLY A 323 21.09 -11.01 -25.57
C GLY A 323 20.45 -12.26 -26.18
N LYS A 324 19.43 -12.85 -25.53
CA LYS A 324 18.76 -14.06 -25.98
C LYS A 324 17.27 -13.81 -26.21
N ASN A 325 16.77 -14.37 -27.31
CA ASN A 325 15.34 -14.47 -27.58
C ASN A 325 14.79 -15.70 -26.84
N ILE A 326 14.21 -15.49 -25.67
CA ILE A 326 13.68 -16.56 -24.84
C ILE A 326 12.29 -16.95 -25.31
N GLU A 327 12.07 -18.24 -25.56
CA GLU A 327 10.78 -18.75 -26.03
C GLU A 327 10.04 -19.50 -24.92
N TRP A 328 10.76 -20.21 -24.05
CA TRP A 328 10.16 -21.04 -23.01
C TRP A 328 10.65 -20.69 -21.61
N PHE A 329 9.75 -20.75 -20.64
CA PHE A 329 10.07 -20.73 -19.21
C PHE A 329 9.48 -21.96 -18.52
N TYR A 330 10.32 -22.64 -17.74
CA TYR A 330 10.00 -23.79 -16.91
C TYR A 330 10.26 -23.45 -15.45
N ASN A 331 9.34 -23.85 -14.57
CA ASN A 331 9.46 -23.69 -13.12
C ASN A 331 8.70 -24.80 -12.39
N GLU A 332 9.13 -25.10 -11.17
CA GLU A 332 8.49 -26.07 -10.28
C GLU A 332 7.97 -25.36 -9.03
N VAL A 333 6.75 -25.68 -8.61
CA VAL A 333 6.13 -25.12 -7.40
C VAL A 333 5.83 -26.23 -6.40
N ASN A 334 6.08 -25.95 -5.12
CA ASN A 334 5.66 -26.78 -4.00
C ASN A 334 5.04 -25.88 -2.93
N VAL A 335 3.77 -26.12 -2.61
CA VAL A 335 3.09 -25.46 -1.48
C VAL A 335 3.18 -26.40 -0.28
N PRO A 336 3.89 -26.04 0.80
CA PRO A 336 4.02 -26.93 1.96
C PRO A 336 2.67 -27.25 2.60
N SER A 337 2.55 -28.43 3.21
CA SER A 337 1.34 -28.81 3.95
C SER A 337 0.98 -27.74 4.99
N GLY A 338 -0.30 -27.35 5.04
CA GLY A 338 -0.81 -26.32 5.94
C GLY A 338 -0.62 -24.88 5.44
N ASN A 339 -0.02 -24.66 4.27
CA ASN A 339 0.17 -23.32 3.68
C ASN A 339 -0.74 -23.04 2.47
N ASP A 340 -1.64 -23.96 2.16
CA ASP A 340 -2.64 -23.85 1.08
C ASP A 340 -3.95 -23.24 1.56
N ALA A 341 -3.86 -22.09 2.24
CA ALA A 341 -5.03 -21.34 2.69
C ALA A 341 -5.94 -21.00 1.48
N ILE A 342 -7.26 -21.10 1.66
CA ILE A 342 -8.21 -20.55 0.67
C ILE A 342 -7.94 -19.05 0.48
N GLY A 343 -8.28 -18.51 -0.68
CA GLY A 343 -7.92 -17.14 -1.05
C GLY A 343 -6.48 -17.00 -1.53
N SER A 344 -5.73 -18.09 -1.72
CA SER A 344 -4.32 -18.00 -2.13
C SER A 344 -4.17 -18.18 -3.62
N TYR A 345 -3.32 -17.33 -4.22
CA TYR A 345 -2.78 -17.55 -5.55
C TYR A 345 -1.26 -17.76 -5.47
N PHE A 346 -0.82 -18.97 -5.81
CA PHE A 346 0.57 -19.35 -5.97
C PHE A 346 0.93 -19.27 -7.45
N MET A 347 1.28 -18.07 -7.90
CA MET A 347 1.62 -17.82 -9.29
C MET A 347 3.04 -18.30 -9.59
N VAL A 348 3.20 -19.12 -10.63
CA VAL A 348 4.42 -19.88 -10.90
C VAL A 348 5.20 -19.32 -12.09
N ASN A 349 4.54 -19.18 -13.25
CA ASN A 349 5.15 -18.68 -14.48
C ASN A 349 4.50 -17.36 -14.91
N GLY A 350 5.02 -16.27 -14.36
CA GLY A 350 4.66 -14.92 -14.76
C GLY A 350 5.46 -14.46 -15.97
N PHE A 351 4.89 -13.54 -16.74
CA PHE A 351 5.51 -12.86 -17.85
C PHE A 351 4.98 -11.42 -17.92
N ALA A 352 5.64 -10.56 -18.69
CA ALA A 352 5.30 -9.14 -18.75
C ALA A 352 3.82 -8.85 -19.08
N GLU A 353 3.16 -9.73 -19.85
CA GLU A 353 1.75 -9.57 -20.25
C GLU A 353 0.78 -10.55 -19.57
N GLY A 354 1.16 -11.23 -18.49
CA GLY A 354 0.25 -12.17 -17.84
C GLY A 354 0.87 -13.09 -16.80
N TYR A 355 0.12 -14.12 -16.44
CA TYR A 355 0.47 -15.02 -15.36
C TYR A 355 -0.06 -16.43 -15.55
N PHE A 356 0.60 -17.40 -14.92
CA PHE A 356 0.21 -18.80 -14.91
C PHE A 356 0.55 -19.46 -13.56
N GLY A 357 -0.41 -20.08 -12.89
CA GLY A 357 -0.18 -20.72 -11.59
C GLY A 357 -1.36 -21.52 -11.04
N ILE A 358 -1.39 -21.71 -9.71
CA ILE A 358 -2.43 -22.48 -9.01
C ILE A 358 -3.09 -21.70 -7.86
N GLN A 359 -4.39 -21.88 -7.71
CA GLN A 359 -5.22 -21.21 -6.71
C GLN A 359 -5.90 -22.19 -5.75
N VAL A 360 -6.22 -21.70 -4.55
CA VAL A 360 -7.18 -22.34 -3.63
C VAL A 360 -8.41 -21.45 -3.55
N ASN A 361 -9.46 -21.82 -4.29
CA ASN A 361 -10.63 -20.98 -4.49
C ASN A 361 -11.69 -21.25 -3.40
N SER A 362 -11.81 -22.49 -2.95
CA SER A 362 -12.75 -22.88 -1.90
C SER A 362 -12.31 -24.21 -1.25
N PRO A 363 -13.03 -24.73 -0.23
CA PRO A 363 -12.78 -26.06 0.30
C PRO A 363 -12.89 -27.19 -0.74
N THR A 364 -13.67 -26.97 -1.81
CA THR A 364 -13.97 -27.97 -2.84
C THR A 364 -13.42 -27.63 -4.22
N GLU A 365 -12.85 -26.43 -4.39
CA GLU A 365 -12.41 -25.95 -5.68
C GLU A 365 -10.97 -25.40 -5.66
N ARG A 366 -10.18 -25.90 -6.61
CA ARG A 366 -8.82 -25.46 -6.87
C ARG A 366 -8.62 -25.36 -8.38
N ARG A 367 -7.91 -24.33 -8.79
CA ARG A 367 -7.71 -24.00 -10.20
C ARG A 367 -6.24 -24.00 -10.57
N VAL A 368 -5.95 -24.43 -11.78
CA VAL A 368 -4.75 -24.06 -12.54
C VAL A 368 -5.17 -22.93 -13.47
N LEU A 369 -4.69 -21.71 -13.26
CA LEU A 369 -5.15 -20.48 -13.93
C LEU A 369 -4.06 -19.92 -14.83
N PHE A 370 -4.40 -19.55 -16.07
CA PHE A 370 -3.54 -18.90 -17.05
C PHE A 370 -4.26 -17.70 -17.67
N SER A 371 -3.67 -16.51 -17.58
CA SER A 371 -4.26 -15.26 -18.08
C SER A 371 -3.24 -14.44 -18.86
N VAL A 372 -3.75 -13.70 -19.85
CA VAL A 372 -3.00 -12.76 -20.69
C VAL A 372 -3.78 -11.45 -20.76
N TRP A 373 -3.17 -10.35 -20.35
CA TRP A 373 -3.76 -9.02 -20.44
C TRP A 373 -3.82 -8.52 -21.89
N SER A 374 -4.89 -7.79 -22.20
CA SER A 374 -5.00 -6.97 -23.40
C SER A 374 -3.91 -5.88 -23.45
N PRO A 375 -3.48 -5.41 -24.63
CA PRO A 375 -2.75 -4.15 -24.74
C PRO A 375 -3.62 -2.91 -24.43
N PHE A 376 -4.94 -3.04 -24.39
CA PHE A 376 -5.86 -1.97 -24.04
C PHE A 376 -6.02 -1.86 -22.51
N ILE A 377 -5.80 -0.66 -21.97
CA ILE A 377 -5.89 -0.39 -20.53
C ILE A 377 -7.35 -0.10 -20.17
N THR A 378 -7.99 -1.03 -19.49
CA THR A 378 -9.36 -0.93 -18.98
C THR A 378 -9.60 -2.02 -17.94
N ASP A 379 -10.55 -1.78 -17.04
CA ASP A 379 -11.07 -2.79 -16.11
C ASP A 379 -12.35 -3.47 -16.61
N ASP A 380 -12.97 -2.95 -17.67
CA ASP A 380 -14.10 -3.60 -18.34
C ASP A 380 -13.65 -4.32 -19.62
N PRO A 381 -13.60 -5.67 -19.67
CA PRO A 381 -13.20 -6.40 -20.86
C PRO A 381 -14.11 -6.14 -22.06
N LYS A 382 -15.38 -5.78 -21.84
CA LYS A 382 -16.33 -5.49 -22.93
C LYS A 382 -16.01 -4.18 -23.64
N SER A 383 -15.26 -3.29 -23.00
CA SER A 383 -14.81 -2.04 -23.60
C SER A 383 -13.59 -2.19 -24.52
N ILE A 384 -12.95 -3.38 -24.54
CA ILE A 384 -11.76 -3.61 -25.36
C ILE A 384 -12.13 -3.61 -26.86
N PRO A 385 -11.51 -2.74 -27.69
CA PRO A 385 -11.70 -2.75 -29.13
C PRO A 385 -11.36 -4.11 -29.76
N ALA A 386 -12.10 -4.53 -30.79
CA ALA A 386 -11.95 -5.85 -31.40
C ALA A 386 -10.53 -6.17 -31.93
N ASP A 387 -9.77 -5.15 -32.33
CA ASP A 387 -8.37 -5.27 -32.80
C ASP A 387 -7.34 -5.36 -31.65
N GLN A 388 -7.78 -5.24 -30.41
CA GLN A 388 -6.98 -5.32 -29.18
C GLN A 388 -7.39 -6.47 -28.26
N GLN A 389 -8.49 -7.17 -28.57
CA GLN A 389 -8.92 -8.33 -27.80
C GLN A 389 -7.90 -9.47 -27.87
N VAL A 390 -7.65 -10.10 -26.72
CA VAL A 390 -6.88 -11.34 -26.62
C VAL A 390 -7.73 -12.48 -27.21
N LYS A 391 -7.16 -13.24 -28.15
CA LYS A 391 -7.89 -14.27 -28.89
C LYS A 391 -7.48 -15.66 -28.41
N LEU A 392 -8.46 -16.48 -28.02
CA LEU A 392 -8.22 -17.89 -27.73
C LEU A 392 -7.95 -18.67 -29.02
N LEU A 393 -6.78 -19.29 -29.13
CA LEU A 393 -6.43 -20.19 -30.24
C LEU A 393 -6.84 -21.64 -29.98
N GLY A 394 -6.84 -22.05 -28.72
CA GLY A 394 -7.20 -23.40 -28.30
C GLY A 394 -7.05 -23.60 -26.81
N LYS A 395 -7.73 -24.61 -26.27
CA LYS A 395 -7.66 -25.00 -24.86
C LYS A 395 -7.75 -26.51 -24.72
N GLY A 396 -7.10 -27.05 -23.69
CA GLY A 396 -7.08 -28.47 -23.43
C GLY A 396 -8.40 -29.06 -22.91
N PRO A 397 -8.51 -30.40 -22.82
CA PRO A 397 -9.67 -31.06 -22.25
C PRO A 397 -9.93 -30.66 -20.80
N GLY A 398 -11.17 -30.27 -20.50
CA GLY A 398 -11.61 -29.82 -19.18
C GLY A 398 -11.22 -28.39 -18.80
N VAL A 399 -10.50 -27.67 -19.67
CA VAL A 399 -10.15 -26.26 -19.45
C VAL A 399 -11.34 -25.38 -19.83
N GLN A 400 -11.63 -24.38 -19.01
CA GLN A 400 -12.58 -23.31 -19.29
C GLN A 400 -11.82 -22.06 -19.70
N ALA A 401 -12.42 -21.22 -20.56
CA ALA A 401 -11.82 -19.97 -21.00
C ALA A 401 -12.89 -18.87 -21.06
N GLN A 402 -12.51 -17.66 -20.68
CA GLN A 402 -13.38 -16.49 -20.54
C GLN A 402 -12.55 -15.21 -20.54
N ASP A 403 -13.20 -14.07 -20.64
CA ASP A 403 -12.57 -12.77 -20.41
C ASP A 403 -12.46 -12.47 -18.89
N PHE A 404 -11.59 -11.53 -18.52
CA PHE A 404 -11.45 -11.01 -17.16
C PHE A 404 -11.25 -9.49 -17.14
N GLY A 405 -11.52 -8.86 -16.00
CA GLY A 405 -11.48 -7.41 -15.76
C GLY A 405 -11.09 -7.07 -14.30
N ASP A 406 -11.45 -5.85 -13.87
CA ASP A 406 -11.29 -5.27 -12.52
C ASP A 406 -9.84 -5.01 -12.04
N GLU A 407 -8.84 -5.68 -12.63
CA GLU A 407 -7.41 -5.50 -12.34
C GLU A 407 -6.63 -5.46 -13.68
N GLY A 408 -7.09 -4.58 -14.58
CA GLY A 408 -6.85 -4.69 -16.01
C GLY A 408 -7.72 -5.79 -16.65
N SER A 409 -7.76 -5.82 -17.99
CA SER A 409 -8.64 -6.73 -18.72
C SER A 409 -7.93 -7.57 -19.77
N GLY A 410 -8.44 -8.77 -20.04
CA GLY A 410 -7.85 -9.68 -21.03
C GLY A 410 -8.56 -11.02 -21.11
N GLY A 411 -7.84 -12.02 -21.64
CA GLY A 411 -8.32 -13.40 -21.75
C GLY A 411 -7.72 -14.28 -20.66
N GLN A 412 -8.55 -15.12 -20.03
CA GLN A 412 -8.13 -16.10 -19.05
C GLN A 412 -8.65 -17.49 -19.34
N SER A 413 -7.97 -18.48 -18.78
CA SER A 413 -8.37 -19.88 -18.82
C SER A 413 -8.04 -20.56 -17.51
N TYR A 414 -8.86 -21.53 -17.11
CA TYR A 414 -8.57 -22.33 -15.94
C TYR A 414 -9.01 -23.78 -16.08
N LEU A 415 -8.26 -24.66 -15.44
CA LEU A 415 -8.61 -26.05 -15.25
C LEU A 415 -8.98 -26.26 -13.78
N LEU A 416 -10.15 -26.86 -13.53
CA LEU A 416 -10.47 -27.40 -12.21
C LEU A 416 -9.56 -28.59 -11.95
N TYR A 417 -8.65 -28.45 -10.99
CA TYR A 417 -7.68 -29.47 -10.66
C TYR A 417 -7.38 -29.43 -9.17
N ASN A 418 -7.77 -30.49 -8.47
CA ASN A 418 -7.66 -30.61 -7.02
C ASN A 418 -6.23 -30.93 -6.57
N TRP A 419 -5.28 -30.03 -6.88
CA TRP A 419 -3.89 -30.14 -6.47
C TRP A 419 -3.77 -30.19 -4.94
N LYS A 420 -2.68 -30.79 -4.45
CA LYS A 420 -2.45 -31.05 -3.02
C LYS A 420 -1.19 -30.35 -2.53
N ALA A 421 -1.26 -29.77 -1.34
CA ALA A 421 -0.08 -29.29 -0.64
C ALA A 421 0.88 -30.46 -0.34
N GLY A 422 2.19 -30.18 -0.32
CA GLY A 422 3.27 -31.15 -0.20
C GLY A 422 3.71 -31.76 -1.55
N GLN A 423 2.87 -31.69 -2.59
CA GLN A 423 3.20 -32.17 -3.93
C GLN A 423 3.87 -31.08 -4.76
N THR A 424 4.90 -31.47 -5.53
CA THR A 424 5.53 -30.60 -6.52
C THR A 424 4.81 -30.69 -7.86
N TYR A 425 4.51 -29.53 -8.44
CA TYR A 425 3.92 -29.38 -9.77
C TYR A 425 4.87 -28.63 -10.71
N LYS A 426 4.75 -28.86 -12.02
CA LYS A 426 5.64 -28.27 -13.03
C LYS A 426 4.85 -27.45 -14.04
N PHE A 427 5.38 -26.28 -14.38
CA PHE A 427 4.75 -25.30 -15.26
C PHE A 427 5.70 -25.01 -16.41
N LEU A 428 5.16 -25.04 -17.63
CA LEU A 428 5.89 -24.69 -18.84
C LEU A 428 5.07 -23.67 -19.63
N THR A 429 5.68 -22.53 -19.92
CA THR A 429 5.05 -21.43 -20.68
C THR A 429 5.87 -21.13 -21.91
N ARG A 430 5.20 -20.96 -23.04
CA ARG A 430 5.80 -20.53 -24.32
C ARG A 430 5.32 -19.15 -24.68
N ILE A 431 6.22 -18.27 -25.11
CA ILE A 431 5.91 -16.95 -25.66
C ILE A 431 6.68 -16.79 -26.97
N ARG A 432 5.97 -16.56 -28.06
CA ARG A 432 6.57 -16.46 -29.40
C ARG A 432 5.91 -15.35 -30.22
N PRO A 433 6.69 -14.40 -30.78
CA PRO A 433 6.16 -13.43 -31.72
C PRO A 433 5.80 -14.11 -33.05
N ASN A 434 4.70 -13.69 -33.66
CA ASN A 434 4.15 -14.31 -34.86
C ASN A 434 4.65 -13.65 -36.18
N GLY A 435 5.30 -12.49 -36.09
CA GLY A 435 5.77 -11.73 -37.26
C GLY A 435 4.73 -10.81 -37.91
N ASP A 436 3.52 -10.76 -37.37
CA ASP A 436 2.38 -9.94 -37.83
C ASP A 436 1.96 -8.89 -36.79
N ASN A 437 2.89 -8.45 -35.94
CA ASN A 437 2.65 -7.58 -34.78
C ASN A 437 1.68 -8.19 -33.73
N SER A 438 1.64 -9.53 -33.65
CA SER A 438 1.02 -10.26 -32.55
C SER A 438 1.99 -11.26 -31.91
N THR A 439 1.69 -11.65 -30.67
CA THR A 439 2.48 -12.63 -29.91
C THR A 439 1.57 -13.72 -29.37
N THR A 440 2.01 -14.97 -29.46
CA THR A 440 1.28 -16.14 -28.96
C THR A 440 1.84 -16.60 -27.62
N TYR A 441 0.95 -16.84 -26.65
CA TYR A 441 1.24 -17.27 -25.30
C TYR A 441 0.59 -18.63 -25.08
N THR A 442 1.35 -19.64 -24.68
CA THR A 442 0.85 -21.03 -24.53
C THR A 442 1.28 -21.61 -23.20
N ALA A 443 0.36 -22.21 -22.47
CA ALA A 443 0.58 -22.72 -21.11
C ALA A 443 0.37 -24.24 -21.02
N TYR A 444 1.29 -24.92 -20.32
CA TYR A 444 1.25 -26.35 -20.06
C TYR A 444 1.47 -26.65 -18.57
N PHE A 445 0.65 -27.53 -18.04
CA PHE A 445 0.71 -27.98 -16.64
C PHE A 445 1.06 -29.47 -16.60
N PHE A 446 2.09 -29.86 -15.86
CA PHE A 446 2.43 -31.27 -15.68
C PHE A 446 1.60 -31.89 -14.56
N ASP A 447 0.80 -32.89 -14.90
CA ASP A 447 0.02 -33.66 -13.93
C ASP A 447 0.89 -34.78 -13.33
N PRO A 448 1.31 -34.69 -12.05
CA PRO A 448 2.19 -35.68 -11.46
C PRO A 448 1.53 -37.06 -11.28
N ASN A 449 0.19 -37.14 -11.28
CA ASN A 449 -0.54 -38.40 -11.10
C ASN A 449 -0.53 -39.24 -12.37
N THR A 450 -0.64 -38.60 -13.53
CA THR A 450 -0.65 -39.25 -14.84
C THR A 450 0.69 -39.17 -15.57
N GLN A 451 1.62 -38.38 -15.04
CA GLN A 451 2.94 -38.10 -15.60
C GLN A 451 2.92 -37.54 -17.02
N VAL A 452 1.87 -36.79 -17.37
CA VAL A 452 1.75 -36.14 -18.68
C VAL A 452 1.63 -34.63 -18.56
N TRP A 453 2.17 -33.94 -19.56
CA TRP A 453 1.84 -32.53 -19.78
C TRP A 453 0.39 -32.40 -20.23
N ARG A 454 -0.32 -31.46 -19.64
CA ARG A 454 -1.67 -31.05 -20.04
C ARG A 454 -1.60 -29.70 -20.70
N PHE A 455 -2.21 -29.58 -21.87
CA PHE A 455 -2.42 -28.30 -22.53
C PHE A 455 -3.46 -27.50 -21.72
N ILE A 456 -3.12 -26.26 -21.33
CA ILE A 456 -4.07 -25.38 -20.65
C ILE A 456 -4.78 -24.54 -21.71
N ALA A 457 -4.12 -23.52 -22.24
CA ALA A 457 -4.62 -22.76 -23.37
C ALA A 457 -3.48 -22.11 -24.16
N SER A 458 -3.85 -21.65 -25.35
CA SER A 458 -3.03 -20.79 -26.18
C SER A 458 -3.83 -19.54 -26.53
N PHE A 459 -3.26 -18.36 -26.27
CA PHE A 459 -3.84 -17.06 -26.57
C PHE A 459 -2.94 -16.28 -27.51
N THR A 460 -3.53 -15.48 -28.40
CA THR A 460 -2.81 -14.45 -29.17
C THR A 460 -3.14 -13.08 -28.60
N ARG A 461 -2.09 -12.32 -28.28
CA ARG A 461 -2.18 -10.90 -27.92
C ARG A 461 -1.83 -10.04 -29.14
N PRO A 462 -2.77 -9.23 -29.66
CA PRO A 462 -2.48 -8.31 -30.78
C PRO A 462 -1.60 -7.14 -30.32
N LYS A 463 -1.11 -6.35 -31.30
CA LYS A 463 -0.28 -5.14 -31.08
C LYS A 463 0.90 -5.38 -30.14
N THR A 464 1.50 -6.56 -30.26
CA THR A 464 2.57 -7.06 -29.39
C THR A 464 3.54 -7.88 -30.21
N ASN A 465 4.82 -7.56 -30.16
CA ASN A 465 5.86 -8.32 -30.84
C ASN A 465 7.01 -8.61 -29.86
N THR A 466 6.86 -9.66 -29.05
CA THR A 466 7.80 -9.95 -27.97
C THR A 466 8.13 -11.44 -27.84
N TRP A 467 9.35 -11.70 -27.38
CA TRP A 467 9.75 -12.97 -26.80
C TRP A 467 9.42 -12.99 -25.30
N TYR A 468 9.71 -14.08 -24.59
CA TYR A 468 9.50 -14.13 -23.15
C TYR A 468 10.27 -13.03 -22.44
N GLN A 469 9.55 -12.15 -21.73
CA GLN A 469 10.11 -11.10 -20.88
C GLN A 469 9.61 -11.24 -19.44
N SER A 470 10.44 -10.78 -18.50
CA SER A 470 10.11 -10.69 -17.08
C SER A 470 9.55 -12.00 -16.49
N PRO A 471 10.32 -13.11 -16.44
CA PRO A 471 9.88 -14.30 -15.70
C PRO A 471 9.83 -14.00 -14.20
N TYR A 472 8.68 -14.26 -13.58
CA TYR A 472 8.50 -14.08 -12.14
C TYR A 472 7.53 -15.11 -11.56
N SER A 473 7.50 -15.20 -10.24
CA SER A 473 6.48 -15.88 -9.44
C SER A 473 5.94 -14.94 -8.38
N PHE A 474 4.74 -15.16 -7.88
CA PHE A 474 4.19 -14.40 -6.76
C PHE A 474 3.33 -15.24 -5.82
N LEU A 475 3.16 -14.73 -4.61
CA LEU A 475 2.25 -15.24 -3.61
C LEU A 475 1.29 -14.13 -3.20
N GLU A 476 0.00 -14.38 -3.35
CA GLU A 476 -1.07 -13.43 -3.11
C GLU A 476 -2.16 -14.01 -2.23
N ASN A 477 -2.80 -13.14 -1.45
CA ASN A 477 -4.11 -13.37 -0.86
C ASN A 477 -5.16 -12.50 -1.57
N PHE A 478 -6.19 -13.11 -2.15
CA PHE A 478 -7.33 -12.43 -2.77
C PHE A 478 -8.59 -12.39 -1.88
N GLU A 479 -8.51 -12.89 -0.63
CA GLU A 479 -9.62 -12.84 0.34
C GLU A 479 -9.24 -11.98 1.57
N PRO A 480 -9.80 -10.76 1.73
CA PRO A 480 -9.53 -9.88 2.87
C PRO A 480 -9.69 -10.56 4.23
N GLU A 481 -10.69 -11.43 4.38
CA GLU A 481 -11.02 -12.14 5.62
C GLU A 481 -9.89 -13.07 6.09
N ARG A 482 -8.96 -13.42 5.21
CA ARG A 482 -7.89 -14.41 5.44
C ARG A 482 -6.49 -13.80 5.55
N GLY A 483 -6.38 -12.49 5.68
CA GLY A 483 -5.09 -11.82 5.87
C GLY A 483 -4.36 -12.20 7.16
N ASN A 484 -5.06 -12.76 8.14
CA ASN A 484 -4.50 -13.30 9.38
C ASN A 484 -3.99 -14.75 9.26
N VAL A 485 -4.03 -15.36 8.07
CA VAL A 485 -3.51 -16.70 7.83
C VAL A 485 -2.23 -16.61 7.01
N THR A 486 -1.13 -17.16 7.53
CA THR A 486 0.14 -17.23 6.81
C THR A 486 0.04 -18.16 5.61
N ARG A 487 0.70 -17.77 4.53
CA ARG A 487 0.87 -18.58 3.31
C ARG A 487 2.36 -18.67 3.00
N LYS A 488 2.80 -19.81 2.47
CA LYS A 488 4.18 -20.05 2.04
C LYS A 488 4.21 -20.94 0.81
N VAL A 489 5.18 -20.69 -0.06
CA VAL A 489 5.41 -21.48 -1.27
C VAL A 489 6.89 -21.52 -1.61
N PHE A 490 7.30 -22.65 -2.19
CA PHE A 490 8.64 -22.83 -2.73
C PHE A 490 8.61 -22.91 -4.26
N PHE A 491 9.62 -22.33 -4.89
CA PHE A 491 9.89 -22.42 -6.32
C PHE A 491 11.29 -22.98 -6.57
N ASN A 492 11.38 -23.98 -7.44
CA ASN A 492 12.65 -24.64 -7.76
C ASN A 492 12.83 -24.90 -9.26
N ASN A 493 14.07 -25.19 -9.63
CA ASN A 493 14.46 -25.69 -10.95
C ASN A 493 14.00 -24.78 -12.09
N GLN A 494 14.24 -23.48 -11.97
CA GLN A 494 13.91 -22.51 -13.02
C GLN A 494 14.83 -22.69 -14.23
N TRP A 495 14.25 -22.82 -15.41
CA TRP A 495 14.98 -22.93 -16.67
C TRP A 495 14.31 -22.12 -17.77
N VAL A 496 15.10 -21.52 -18.65
CA VAL A 496 14.61 -20.91 -19.88
C VAL A 496 15.21 -21.59 -21.11
N CYS A 497 14.46 -21.66 -22.19
CA CYS A 497 14.93 -22.12 -23.49
C CYS A 497 14.87 -20.98 -24.50
N ASP A 498 16.00 -20.69 -25.14
CA ASP A 498 16.03 -19.72 -26.26
C ASP A 498 15.39 -20.32 -27.53
N ALA A 499 15.08 -19.45 -28.49
CA ALA A 499 14.48 -19.82 -29.78
C ALA A 499 15.36 -20.77 -30.63
N SER A 500 16.64 -20.93 -30.27
CA SER A 500 17.57 -21.87 -30.89
C SER A 500 17.59 -23.23 -30.18
N GLY A 501 16.80 -23.42 -29.12
CA GLY A 501 16.73 -24.67 -28.36
C GLY A 501 17.75 -24.78 -27.22
N ASN A 502 18.49 -23.72 -26.91
CA ASN A 502 19.48 -23.74 -25.83
C ASN A 502 18.83 -23.48 -24.48
N TRP A 503 19.03 -24.40 -23.54
CA TRP A 503 18.50 -24.31 -22.19
C TRP A 503 19.51 -23.65 -21.25
N THR A 504 19.05 -22.69 -20.45
CA THR A 504 19.84 -22.01 -19.42
C THR A 504 19.13 -22.08 -18.08
N GLU A 505 19.84 -22.55 -17.05
CA GLU A 505 19.32 -22.58 -15.67
C GLU A 505 19.32 -21.16 -15.09
N MET A 506 18.22 -20.77 -14.45
CA MET A 506 18.13 -19.51 -13.71
C MET A 506 18.32 -19.77 -12.22
N SER A 507 19.37 -19.20 -11.65
CA SER A 507 19.73 -19.38 -10.24
C SER A 507 19.72 -18.09 -9.43
N SER A 508 19.39 -16.95 -10.06
CA SER A 508 19.38 -15.62 -9.45
C SER A 508 17.99 -14.99 -9.56
N ALA A 509 17.54 -14.36 -8.49
CA ALA A 509 16.24 -13.69 -8.46
C ALA A 509 16.23 -12.47 -7.53
N LYS A 510 15.29 -11.55 -7.76
CA LYS A 510 15.04 -10.38 -6.92
C LYS A 510 13.67 -10.49 -6.24
N PHE A 511 13.66 -10.39 -4.91
CA PHE A 511 12.45 -10.32 -4.12
C PHE A 511 11.84 -8.91 -4.18
N THR A 512 10.53 -8.82 -4.47
CA THR A 512 9.77 -7.56 -4.43
C THR A 512 8.42 -7.76 -3.74
N ASN A 513 7.73 -6.68 -3.47
CA ASN A 513 6.41 -6.66 -2.86
C ASN A 513 5.57 -5.52 -3.43
N ASP A 514 4.27 -5.63 -3.23
CA ASP A 514 3.24 -4.70 -3.67
C ASP A 514 3.20 -3.39 -2.87
N ASP A 515 2.30 -2.50 -3.25
CA ASP A 515 2.14 -1.20 -2.61
C ASP A 515 1.71 -1.30 -1.14
N THR A 516 0.98 -2.34 -0.75
CA THR A 516 0.60 -2.60 0.65
C THR A 516 1.85 -2.69 1.54
N ALA A 517 2.86 -3.44 1.09
CA ALA A 517 4.15 -3.53 1.75
C ALA A 517 4.97 -2.23 1.64
N ARG A 518 5.01 -1.61 0.45
CA ARG A 518 5.80 -0.39 0.21
C ARG A 518 5.33 0.79 1.07
N LYS A 519 4.02 0.93 1.25
CA LYS A 519 3.38 1.91 2.13
C LYS A 519 3.48 1.53 3.62
N LYS A 520 3.99 0.33 3.93
CA LYS A 520 4.12 -0.21 5.29
C LYS A 520 2.79 -0.34 6.03
N LEU A 521 1.69 -0.53 5.30
CA LEU A 521 0.38 -0.86 5.88
C LEU A 521 0.42 -2.22 6.56
N ARG A 522 1.16 -3.14 5.93
CA ARG A 522 1.46 -4.48 6.44
C ARG A 522 2.95 -4.77 6.24
N MET A 523 3.53 -5.55 7.15
CA MET A 523 4.96 -5.85 7.23
C MET A 523 5.23 -7.35 7.44
N ASP A 524 4.22 -8.19 7.28
CA ASP A 524 4.30 -9.65 7.28
C ASP A 524 4.50 -10.17 5.86
N PHE A 525 5.66 -9.83 5.29
CA PHE A 525 6.13 -10.26 3.97
C PHE A 525 7.57 -10.77 4.05
N HIS A 526 7.84 -11.92 3.45
CA HIS A 526 9.15 -12.54 3.48
C HIS A 526 9.41 -13.35 2.21
N GLY A 527 10.68 -13.50 1.86
CA GLY A 527 11.12 -14.32 0.77
C GLY A 527 12.63 -14.40 0.71
N GLY A 528 13.14 -15.40 0.01
CA GLY A 528 14.56 -15.66 -0.07
C GLY A 528 14.88 -17.04 -0.60
N VAL A 529 15.93 -17.65 -0.05
CA VAL A 529 16.34 -19.02 -0.36
C VAL A 529 16.31 -19.85 0.92
N GLU A 530 15.66 -21.01 0.86
CA GLU A 530 15.59 -21.99 1.94
C GLU A 530 15.68 -23.39 1.30
N ASN A 531 16.50 -24.28 1.87
CA ASN A 531 16.77 -25.61 1.32
C ASN A 531 17.16 -25.60 -0.17
N ASN A 532 17.93 -24.57 -0.57
CA ASN A 532 18.34 -24.30 -1.94
C ASN A 532 17.20 -23.99 -2.93
N TRP A 533 15.99 -23.74 -2.45
CA TRP A 533 14.83 -23.32 -3.26
C TRP A 533 14.53 -21.86 -2.99
N PHE A 534 14.01 -21.15 -3.99
CA PHE A 534 13.42 -19.84 -3.72
C PHE A 534 12.12 -20.03 -2.96
N PHE A 535 11.78 -19.11 -2.07
CA PHE A 535 10.50 -19.13 -1.38
C PHE A 535 9.90 -17.75 -1.22
N LEU A 536 8.59 -17.74 -1.06
CA LEU A 536 7.79 -16.58 -0.72
C LEU A 536 6.87 -16.92 0.46
N GLN A 537 6.65 -15.96 1.33
CA GLN A 537 5.77 -16.07 2.49
C GLN A 537 5.12 -14.72 2.78
N ASN A 538 3.81 -14.70 3.03
CA ASN A 538 3.09 -13.49 3.41
C ASN A 538 1.94 -13.79 4.37
N CYS A 539 1.31 -12.73 4.89
CA CYS A 539 0.14 -12.77 5.75
C CYS A 539 0.37 -13.46 7.12
N GLY A 540 -0.63 -13.38 7.99
CA GLY A 540 -0.61 -14.02 9.32
C GLY A 540 0.24 -13.33 10.37
N PHE A 541 0.62 -12.06 10.13
CA PHE A 541 1.15 -11.16 11.17
C PHE A 541 2.43 -11.67 11.85
N PHE A 542 3.27 -12.40 11.13
CA PHE A 542 4.60 -12.77 11.63
C PHE A 542 5.54 -11.55 11.70
N ASN A 543 6.56 -11.63 12.55
CA ASN A 543 7.39 -10.47 12.88
C ASN A 543 8.57 -10.21 11.93
N HIS A 544 9.15 -11.26 11.35
CA HIS A 544 10.33 -11.14 10.48
C HIS A 544 9.92 -10.75 9.05
N PHE A 545 10.68 -9.89 8.38
CA PHE A 545 10.40 -9.54 6.99
C PHE A 545 11.68 -9.42 6.17
N THR A 546 11.56 -9.64 4.86
CA THR A 546 12.69 -9.47 3.94
C THR A 546 12.76 -8.03 3.48
N LYS A 547 13.96 -7.42 3.50
CA LYS A 547 14.16 -6.10 2.93
C LYS A 547 13.69 -6.09 1.45
N PRO A 548 12.78 -5.19 1.05
CA PRO A 548 12.35 -5.11 -0.33
C PRO A 548 13.53 -4.93 -1.32
N ASP A 549 13.39 -5.48 -2.53
CA ASP A 549 14.39 -5.43 -3.60
C ASP A 549 15.69 -6.21 -3.32
N SER A 550 15.69 -7.09 -2.31
CA SER A 550 16.83 -7.98 -2.03
C SER A 550 17.04 -8.98 -3.15
N ALA A 551 18.31 -9.14 -3.55
CA ALA A 551 18.73 -10.17 -4.51
C ALA A 551 19.09 -11.47 -3.78
N PHE A 552 18.72 -12.59 -4.37
CA PHE A 552 18.99 -13.93 -3.86
C PHE A 552 19.56 -14.82 -4.95
N LYS A 553 20.39 -15.79 -4.53
CA LYS A 553 20.97 -16.80 -5.40
C LYS A 553 20.82 -18.17 -4.77
N ARG A 554 20.34 -19.15 -5.54
CA ARG A 554 20.40 -20.57 -5.20
C ARG A 554 21.60 -21.22 -5.88
N ILE A 555 22.05 -22.36 -5.36
CA ILE A 555 23.03 -23.22 -6.00
C ILE A 555 22.35 -23.87 -7.22
N PRO A 556 22.92 -23.71 -8.44
CA PRO A 556 22.42 -24.39 -9.63
C PRO A 556 22.35 -25.91 -9.43
N GLY A 557 21.22 -26.51 -9.79
CA GLY A 557 20.98 -27.95 -9.62
C GLY A 557 21.36 -28.78 -10.84
N GLY A 558 21.53 -28.16 -12.02
CA GLY A 558 21.87 -28.84 -13.27
C GLY A 558 20.78 -29.77 -13.82
N LYS A 559 19.59 -29.80 -13.21
CA LYS A 559 18.48 -30.69 -13.58
C LYS A 559 17.63 -30.09 -14.71
N LYS A 560 18.22 -30.03 -15.90
CA LYS A 560 17.53 -29.57 -17.12
C LYS A 560 16.18 -30.32 -17.31
N PRO A 561 15.07 -29.62 -17.60
CA PRO A 561 13.81 -30.27 -17.89
C PRO A 561 13.90 -31.08 -19.19
N LEU A 562 13.40 -32.32 -19.15
CA LEU A 562 13.30 -33.20 -20.32
C LEU A 562 11.94 -33.00 -20.98
N ILE A 563 11.91 -32.15 -22.00
CA ILE A 563 10.69 -31.81 -22.76
C ILE A 563 10.87 -32.26 -24.21
N ASP A 564 10.04 -33.19 -24.65
CA ASP A 564 9.85 -33.42 -26.09
C ASP A 564 8.78 -32.45 -26.59
N PHE A 565 9.23 -31.32 -27.16
CA PHE A 565 8.34 -30.28 -27.68
C PHE A 565 7.40 -30.80 -28.79
N ALA A 566 7.78 -31.85 -29.52
CA ALA A 566 6.95 -32.41 -30.57
C ALA A 566 5.77 -33.22 -30.00
N GLN A 567 5.94 -33.78 -28.79
CA GLN A 567 4.92 -34.55 -28.08
C GLN A 567 4.05 -33.73 -27.13
N LEU A 568 4.31 -32.43 -26.97
CA LEU A 568 3.42 -31.58 -26.18
C LEU A 568 2.00 -31.57 -26.79
N PRO A 569 0.95 -31.75 -25.97
CA PRO A 569 -0.42 -31.76 -26.47
C PRO A 569 -0.79 -30.41 -27.09
N LYS A 570 -1.44 -30.44 -28.25
CA LYS A 570 -1.77 -29.21 -29.00
C LYS A 570 -3.23 -28.79 -28.87
N ARG A 571 -4.10 -29.66 -28.34
CA ARG A 571 -5.54 -29.49 -28.16
C ARG A 571 -6.03 -30.33 -26.99
#